data_AF-A0A4R1GDD0-F1
#
_entry.id   AF-A0A4R1GDD0-F1
#
_cell.length_a   1.000
_cell.length_b   1.000
_cell.length_c   1.000
_cell.angle_alpha   90.00
_cell.angle_beta   90.00
_cell.angle_gamma   90.00
#
_symmetry.space_group_name_H-M   'P 1'
#
loop_
_entity.id
_entity.type
_entity.pdbx_description
1 polymer ?
#
loop_
_entity_poly.entity_id
_entity_poly.type
_entity_poly.pdbx_seq_one_letter_code
_entity_poly.pdbx_strand_id
1 'polypeptide(L)'
;MVKKALVLLSAVVLCFPFELNAKMPVKTYGEYYVQNLPKQKLNKSEISDLLYMREEEKLARDVYLTLSKVYPLPVFRNISRSEEQHMKMVKVLLDKYGIPDPVAETGNRVGVFKNKKLQELYNKLVEQGRSSLIAALKVGATIEDLDIKDLEEAISKTDNEDVEVVYQNLMKGSRNHMRAFVRLLRRFGSDYTPQYISTEEFQRILSVKHEAGFYGSSGKPYVADFTEVVEGKVLKVEKVPGFGRRKVMWWTVDVKTGNGTVKVWLVPVWRYPSINLRPGDEVKVTGFVPPYWQISGIEGMMACLVENKSAGALIDFTFKPPCRGINVKGTAVAQKNKTLASSGNRRSWTLTGKVVSISQQPGVGRKNVTWWVADLETPQGNVKVYLAPTFRFPSIDVSPGDSLQLMVFTPPRWRVLNVQNTYMACYFKNLSKGSEYRIRRRCP
;
A
#
# COMPACT_ATOMS: atom_id res chain seq x y z
N MET A 1 -65.89 -8.68 -48.82
CA MET A 1 -64.79 -7.87 -48.26
C MET A 1 -64.33 -8.49 -46.96
N VAL A 2 -63.06 -8.90 -46.93
CA VAL A 2 -62.42 -9.70 -45.86
C VAL A 2 -62.21 -8.84 -44.61
N LYS A 3 -62.71 -9.30 -43.45
CA LYS A 3 -62.27 -8.82 -42.13
C LYS A 3 -61.44 -9.93 -41.46
N LYS A 4 -60.15 -9.68 -41.29
CA LYS A 4 -59.24 -10.44 -40.42
C LYS A 4 -59.23 -9.77 -39.04
N ALA A 5 -59.40 -10.56 -37.97
CA ALA A 5 -59.02 -10.23 -36.59
C ALA A 5 -58.91 -11.57 -35.85
N LEU A 6 -57.74 -12.22 -35.88
CA LEU A 6 -56.62 -12.13 -34.92
C LEU A 6 -57.02 -12.57 -33.49
N VAL A 7 -56.60 -13.79 -33.18
CA VAL A 7 -56.76 -14.52 -31.91
C VAL A 7 -55.90 -13.88 -30.82
N LEU A 8 -56.50 -13.60 -29.65
CA LEU A 8 -55.78 -13.23 -28.43
C LEU A 8 -54.98 -14.43 -27.90
N LEU A 9 -53.66 -14.28 -27.80
CA LEU A 9 -52.80 -15.17 -27.02
C LEU A 9 -52.56 -14.55 -25.65
N SER A 10 -53.06 -15.19 -24.60
CA SER A 10 -52.85 -14.83 -23.20
C SER A 10 -51.39 -15.10 -22.80
N ALA A 11 -50.60 -14.05 -22.57
CA ALA A 11 -49.27 -14.17 -21.98
C ALA A 11 -49.36 -14.16 -20.46
N VAL A 12 -49.16 -15.34 -19.85
CA VAL A 12 -48.92 -15.50 -18.42
C VAL A 12 -47.55 -14.90 -18.11
N VAL A 13 -47.53 -13.74 -17.44
CA VAL A 13 -46.31 -13.13 -16.90
C VAL A 13 -45.94 -13.89 -15.63
N LEU A 14 -45.02 -14.84 -15.76
CA LEU A 14 -44.33 -15.46 -14.63
C LEU A 14 -43.47 -14.38 -13.95
N CYS A 15 -43.92 -13.91 -12.78
CA CYS A 15 -43.10 -13.15 -11.85
C CYS A 15 -41.95 -14.03 -11.35
N PHE A 16 -40.80 -13.93 -12.00
CA PHE A 16 -39.54 -14.32 -11.37
C PHE A 16 -39.17 -13.25 -10.33
N PRO A 17 -38.91 -13.61 -9.07
CA PRO A 17 -38.27 -12.68 -8.14
C PRO A 17 -36.85 -12.46 -8.66
N PHE A 18 -36.64 -11.31 -9.29
CA PHE A 18 -35.29 -10.78 -9.48
C PHE A 18 -34.75 -10.46 -8.08
N GLU A 19 -34.07 -11.41 -7.45
CA GLU A 19 -33.13 -11.10 -6.38
C GLU A 19 -32.06 -10.19 -6.99
N LEU A 20 -32.25 -8.88 -6.79
CA LEU A 20 -31.20 -7.89 -6.95
C LEU A 20 -30.13 -8.17 -5.89
N ASN A 21 -29.25 -9.11 -6.22
CA ASN A 21 -28.00 -9.34 -5.50
C ASN A 21 -27.04 -8.20 -5.86
N ALA A 22 -27.40 -6.98 -5.45
CA ALA A 22 -26.50 -5.84 -5.46
C ALA A 22 -25.40 -6.16 -4.44
N LYS A 23 -24.25 -6.65 -4.91
CA LYS A 23 -23.04 -6.73 -4.10
C LYS A 23 -22.79 -5.33 -3.54
N MET A 24 -23.04 -5.14 -2.25
CA MET A 24 -22.73 -3.88 -1.59
C MET A 24 -21.25 -3.55 -1.87
N PRO A 25 -20.92 -2.30 -2.21
CA PRO A 25 -19.54 -1.92 -2.46
C PRO A 25 -18.73 -2.25 -1.20
N VAL A 26 -17.63 -2.99 -1.39
CA VAL A 26 -16.72 -3.35 -0.29
C VAL A 26 -16.20 -2.05 0.32
N LYS A 27 -16.67 -1.72 1.53
CA LYS A 27 -16.22 -0.56 2.30
C LYS A 27 -14.74 -0.72 2.62
N THR A 28 -13.96 0.36 2.52
CA THR A 28 -12.57 0.33 2.98
C THR A 28 -12.53 0.23 4.51
N TYR A 29 -11.39 -0.20 5.07
CA TYR A 29 -11.21 -0.26 6.52
C TYR A 29 -11.53 1.07 7.21
N GLY A 30 -11.05 2.19 6.64
CA GLY A 30 -11.28 3.52 7.19
C GLY A 30 -12.77 3.86 7.24
N GLU A 31 -13.52 3.57 6.17
CA GLU A 31 -14.97 3.82 6.13
C GLU A 31 -15.71 3.05 7.21
N TYR A 32 -15.40 1.77 7.38
CA TYR A 32 -16.02 0.96 8.44
C TYR A 32 -15.66 1.47 9.83
N TYR A 33 -14.38 1.77 10.07
CA TYR A 33 -13.93 2.25 11.37
C TYR A 33 -14.69 3.52 11.77
N VAL A 34 -14.72 4.52 10.88
CA VAL A 34 -15.41 5.80 11.12
C VAL A 34 -16.93 5.61 11.28
N GLN A 35 -17.56 4.71 10.51
CA GLN A 35 -18.99 4.45 10.63
C GLN A 35 -19.39 3.79 11.95
N ASN A 36 -18.49 3.04 12.59
CA ASN A 36 -18.76 2.32 13.84
C ASN A 36 -18.26 3.06 15.10
N LEU A 37 -17.54 4.17 14.95
CA LEU A 37 -17.28 5.05 16.07
C LEU A 37 -18.59 5.65 16.61
N PRO A 38 -18.73 5.82 17.94
CA PRO A 38 -19.89 6.48 18.53
C PRO A 38 -20.10 7.86 17.91
N LYS A 39 -21.30 8.13 17.41
CA LYS A 39 -21.61 9.43 16.80
C LYS A 39 -21.60 10.51 17.89
N GLN A 40 -20.68 11.47 17.76
CA GLN A 40 -20.60 12.65 18.64
C GLN A 40 -21.42 13.80 18.05
N LYS A 41 -21.52 14.94 18.73
CA LYS A 41 -22.21 16.13 18.18
C LYS A 41 -21.18 17.00 17.45
N LEU A 42 -21.53 17.51 16.27
CA LEU A 42 -20.69 18.50 15.58
C LEU A 42 -21.01 19.94 16.04
N ASN A 43 -19.98 20.75 16.18
CA ASN A 43 -20.05 22.19 16.33
C ASN A 43 -20.05 22.89 14.96
N LYS A 44 -20.27 24.22 14.95
CA LYS A 44 -20.37 25.00 13.70
C LYS A 44 -19.05 25.08 12.93
N SER A 45 -17.91 25.13 13.62
CA SER A 45 -16.59 25.15 12.98
C SER A 45 -16.36 23.83 12.25
N GLU A 46 -16.59 22.70 12.92
CA GLU A 46 -16.39 21.37 12.33
C GLU A 46 -17.25 21.16 11.08
N ILE A 47 -18.51 21.62 11.08
CA ILE A 47 -19.37 21.55 9.88
C ILE A 47 -18.78 22.39 8.75
N SER A 48 -18.32 23.61 9.03
CA SER A 48 -17.69 24.49 8.04
C SER A 48 -16.42 23.87 7.47
N ASP A 49 -15.57 23.33 8.34
CA ASP A 49 -14.30 22.71 7.99
C ASP A 49 -14.55 21.45 7.16
N LEU A 50 -15.53 20.61 7.50
CA LEU A 50 -15.89 19.41 6.72
C LEU A 50 -16.36 19.77 5.30
N LEU A 51 -17.17 20.83 5.15
CA LEU A 51 -17.63 21.31 3.85
C LEU A 51 -16.46 21.85 3.01
N TYR A 52 -15.53 22.58 3.65
CA TYR A 52 -14.35 23.12 2.99
C TYR A 52 -13.38 22.00 2.57
N MET A 53 -12.99 21.12 3.49
CA MET A 53 -12.11 19.97 3.26
C MET A 53 -12.64 19.04 2.15
N ARG A 54 -13.97 18.87 2.09
CA ARG A 54 -14.62 18.10 1.02
C ARG A 54 -14.31 18.66 -0.37
N GLU A 55 -14.29 19.98 -0.52
CA GLU A 55 -13.99 20.65 -1.79
C GLU A 55 -12.48 20.88 -1.99
N GLU A 56 -11.69 20.99 -0.93
CA GLU A 56 -10.22 21.10 -1.01
C GLU A 56 -9.57 19.80 -1.51
N GLU A 57 -10.00 18.64 -1.00
CA GLU A 57 -9.55 17.34 -1.52
C GLU A 57 -9.98 17.14 -2.99
N LYS A 58 -11.14 17.71 -3.36
CA LYS A 58 -11.58 17.76 -4.77
C LYS A 58 -10.68 18.68 -5.61
N LEU A 59 -10.23 19.82 -5.07
CA LEU A 59 -9.29 20.72 -5.72
C LEU A 59 -8.01 19.96 -6.06
N ALA A 60 -7.42 19.28 -5.08
CA ALA A 60 -6.23 18.46 -5.28
C ALA A 60 -6.44 17.43 -6.40
N ARG A 61 -7.51 16.61 -6.30
CA ARG A 61 -7.86 15.62 -7.32
C ARG A 61 -7.97 16.23 -8.71
N ASP A 62 -8.74 17.31 -8.85
CA ASP A 62 -9.09 17.90 -10.13
C ASP A 62 -7.90 18.58 -10.80
N VAL A 63 -7.04 19.27 -10.03
CA VAL A 63 -5.78 19.81 -10.54
C VAL A 63 -4.89 18.68 -11.03
N TYR A 64 -4.74 17.59 -10.28
CA TYR A 64 -3.91 16.46 -10.67
C TYR A 64 -4.45 15.72 -11.90
N LEU A 65 -5.77 15.52 -11.98
CA LEU A 65 -6.39 14.95 -13.18
C LEU A 65 -6.13 15.84 -14.40
N THR A 66 -6.26 17.15 -14.25
CA THR A 66 -6.03 18.11 -15.34
C THR A 66 -4.57 18.14 -15.78
N LEU A 67 -3.63 18.25 -14.85
CA LEU A 67 -2.20 18.28 -15.16
C LEU A 67 -1.68 16.92 -15.66
N SER A 68 -2.31 15.80 -15.29
CA SER A 68 -1.95 14.47 -15.82
C SER A 68 -2.22 14.32 -17.32
N LYS A 69 -3.17 15.08 -17.87
CA LYS A 69 -3.46 15.12 -19.31
C LYS A 69 -2.40 15.90 -20.08
N VAL A 70 -1.74 16.86 -19.44
CA VAL A 70 -0.68 17.70 -20.02
C VAL A 70 0.68 17.01 -19.87
N TYR A 71 0.96 16.48 -18.68
CA TYR A 71 2.20 15.80 -18.35
C TYR A 71 1.91 14.35 -17.94
N PRO A 72 2.24 13.34 -18.76
CA PRO A 72 1.91 11.94 -18.52
C PRO A 72 2.82 11.27 -17.47
N LEU A 73 3.05 11.93 -16.33
CA LEU A 73 3.79 11.39 -15.21
C LEU A 73 2.86 10.59 -14.28
N PRO A 74 3.25 9.36 -13.88
CA PRO A 74 2.41 8.55 -12.99
C PRO A 74 2.07 9.19 -11.65
N VAL A 75 2.84 10.18 -11.18
CA VAL A 75 2.61 10.87 -9.91
C VAL A 75 1.22 11.50 -9.85
N PHE A 76 0.82 12.26 -10.87
CA PHE A 76 -0.48 12.95 -10.90
C PHE A 76 -1.65 11.98 -10.91
N ARG A 77 -1.58 10.92 -11.74
CA ARG A 77 -2.63 9.89 -11.81
C ARG A 77 -2.72 9.07 -10.52
N ASN A 78 -1.60 8.76 -9.89
CA ASN A 78 -1.60 7.94 -8.68
C ASN A 78 -2.11 8.75 -7.47
N ILE A 79 -1.69 10.01 -7.36
CA ILE A 79 -2.12 10.88 -6.25
C ILE A 79 -3.58 11.30 -6.41
N SER A 80 -4.06 11.65 -7.61
CA SER A 80 -5.52 11.89 -7.83
C SER A 80 -6.41 10.71 -7.43
N ARG A 81 -5.93 9.46 -7.53
CA ARG A 81 -6.67 8.30 -7.00
C ARG A 81 -6.68 8.23 -5.48
N SER A 82 -5.63 8.74 -4.84
CA SER A 82 -5.58 8.90 -3.38
C SER A 82 -6.53 10.01 -2.94
N GLU A 83 -6.55 11.14 -3.64
CA GLU A 83 -7.49 12.25 -3.32
C GLU A 83 -8.94 11.85 -3.51
N GLU A 84 -9.25 10.99 -4.47
CA GLU A 84 -10.59 10.39 -4.55
C GLU A 84 -10.96 9.59 -3.28
N GLN A 85 -9.98 8.93 -2.64
CA GLN A 85 -10.21 8.26 -1.35
C GLN A 85 -10.34 9.27 -0.20
N HIS A 86 -9.55 10.34 -0.18
CA HIS A 86 -9.68 11.40 0.82
C HIS A 86 -11.07 12.05 0.76
N MET A 87 -11.46 12.47 -0.45
CA MET A 87 -12.81 12.92 -0.77
C MET A 87 -13.87 11.96 -0.25
N LYS A 88 -13.73 10.65 -0.51
CA LYS A 88 -14.66 9.62 -0.03
C LYS A 88 -14.76 9.58 1.50
N MET A 89 -13.63 9.69 2.21
CA MET A 89 -13.62 9.69 3.67
C MET A 89 -14.32 10.90 4.27
N VAL A 90 -14.13 12.10 3.70
CA VAL A 90 -14.88 13.30 4.15
C VAL A 90 -16.37 13.13 3.85
N LYS A 91 -16.74 12.57 2.68
CA LYS A 91 -18.14 12.27 2.35
C LYS A 91 -18.79 11.31 3.36
N VAL A 92 -18.05 10.30 3.86
CA VAL A 92 -18.58 9.41 4.91
C VAL A 92 -18.99 10.19 6.15
N LEU A 93 -18.23 11.21 6.55
CA LEU A 93 -18.63 12.09 7.66
C LEU A 93 -19.87 12.91 7.29
N LEU A 94 -19.89 13.55 6.12
CA LEU A 94 -21.08 14.31 5.68
C LEU A 94 -22.35 13.45 5.72
N ASP A 95 -22.27 12.22 5.21
CA ASP A 95 -23.39 11.26 5.23
C ASP A 95 -23.75 10.83 6.66
N LYS A 96 -22.75 10.49 7.51
CA LYS A 96 -22.95 10.10 8.92
C LYS A 96 -23.66 11.20 9.71
N TYR A 97 -23.37 12.46 9.39
CA TYR A 97 -23.90 13.64 10.07
C TYR A 97 -25.11 14.28 9.38
N GLY A 98 -25.54 13.79 8.22
CA GLY A 98 -26.69 14.33 7.49
C GLY A 98 -26.44 15.73 6.91
N ILE A 99 -25.18 16.05 6.58
CA ILE A 99 -24.77 17.33 6.02
C ILE A 99 -24.84 17.26 4.48
N PRO A 100 -25.48 18.22 3.79
CA PRO A 100 -25.50 18.26 2.32
C PRO A 100 -24.10 18.32 1.71
N ASP A 101 -23.81 17.44 0.73
CA ASP A 101 -22.51 17.35 0.07
C ASP A 101 -22.36 18.43 -1.03
N PRO A 102 -21.46 19.42 -0.88
CA PRO A 102 -21.27 20.49 -1.85
C PRO A 102 -20.78 19.97 -3.22
N VAL A 103 -20.12 18.81 -3.24
CA VAL A 103 -19.63 18.19 -4.49
C VAL A 103 -20.75 17.48 -5.24
N ALA A 104 -21.76 16.96 -4.53
CA ALA A 104 -22.92 16.37 -5.17
C ALA A 104 -23.73 17.43 -5.95
N GLU A 105 -23.85 18.65 -5.40
CA GLU A 105 -24.53 19.77 -6.04
C GLU A 105 -23.87 20.20 -7.36
N THR A 106 -22.55 20.08 -7.47
CA THR A 106 -21.81 20.40 -8.71
C THR A 106 -21.75 19.23 -9.70
N GLY A 107 -22.34 18.08 -9.35
CA GLY A 107 -22.29 16.84 -10.14
C GLY A 107 -20.89 16.24 -10.19
N ASN A 108 -20.03 16.56 -9.23
CA ASN A 108 -18.62 16.14 -9.17
C ASN A 108 -17.84 16.44 -10.48
N ARG A 109 -18.22 17.49 -11.20
CA ARG A 109 -17.55 17.89 -12.45
C ARG A 109 -16.15 18.41 -12.17
N VAL A 110 -15.17 17.98 -12.97
CA VAL A 110 -13.77 18.39 -12.82
C VAL A 110 -13.64 19.90 -12.99
N GLY A 111 -13.04 20.57 -12.01
CA GLY A 111 -12.79 22.00 -12.05
C GLY A 111 -13.99 22.90 -11.71
N VAL A 112 -15.09 22.33 -11.23
CA VAL A 112 -16.29 23.07 -10.79
C VAL A 112 -16.44 22.97 -9.27
N PHE A 113 -16.50 24.11 -8.58
CA PHE A 113 -16.59 24.20 -7.12
C PHE A 113 -17.74 25.12 -6.69
N LYS A 114 -18.37 24.79 -5.56
CA LYS A 114 -19.38 25.65 -4.91
C LYS A 114 -18.68 26.78 -4.16
N ASN A 115 -17.57 26.49 -3.50
CA ASN A 115 -16.73 27.50 -2.86
C ASN A 115 -15.96 28.32 -3.91
N LYS A 116 -16.24 29.63 -3.97
CA LYS A 116 -15.63 30.57 -4.93
C LYS A 116 -14.11 30.69 -4.76
N LYS A 117 -13.59 30.64 -3.54
CA LYS A 117 -12.14 30.71 -3.29
C LYS A 117 -11.42 29.50 -3.87
N LEU A 118 -11.99 28.30 -3.70
CA LEU A 118 -11.44 27.07 -4.28
C LEU A 118 -11.58 27.04 -5.81
N GLN A 119 -12.64 27.63 -6.36
CA GLN A 119 -12.79 27.81 -7.81
C GLN A 119 -11.69 28.70 -8.40
N GLU A 120 -11.39 29.83 -7.76
CA GLU A 120 -10.31 30.73 -8.16
C GLU A 120 -8.93 30.06 -8.03
N LEU A 121 -8.72 29.35 -6.91
CA LEU A 121 -7.48 28.62 -6.67
C LEU A 121 -7.25 27.52 -7.71
N TYR A 122 -8.28 26.76 -8.08
CA TYR A 122 -8.20 25.77 -9.17
C TYR A 122 -7.72 26.40 -10.48
N ASN A 123 -8.34 27.51 -10.88
CA ASN A 123 -8.00 28.19 -12.13
C ASN A 123 -6.54 28.64 -12.12
N LYS A 124 -6.11 29.28 -11.04
CA LYS A 124 -4.74 29.76 -10.85
C LYS A 124 -3.72 28.62 -10.89
N LEU A 125 -3.96 27.54 -10.17
CA LEU A 125 -3.03 26.40 -10.07
C LEU A 125 -2.93 25.62 -11.38
N VAL A 126 -4.03 25.45 -12.11
CA VAL A 126 -4.00 24.82 -13.44
C VAL A 126 -3.24 25.68 -14.44
N GLU A 127 -3.47 26.99 -14.46
CA GLU A 127 -2.75 27.92 -15.32
C GLU A 127 -1.24 27.88 -15.02
N GLN A 128 -0.86 28.03 -13.76
CA GLN A 128 0.54 27.94 -13.33
C GLN A 128 1.15 26.59 -13.70
N GLY A 129 0.44 25.49 -13.42
CA GLY A 129 0.92 24.14 -13.68
C GLY A 129 1.12 23.85 -15.16
N ARG A 130 0.32 24.44 -16.06
CA ARG A 130 0.46 24.27 -17.51
C ARG A 130 1.68 24.94 -18.12
N SER A 131 2.32 25.87 -17.41
CA SER A 131 3.49 26.60 -17.92
C SER A 131 4.71 25.69 -18.16
N SER A 132 4.95 24.70 -17.29
CA SER A 132 6.05 23.75 -17.44
C SER A 132 5.87 22.54 -16.51
N LEU A 133 6.56 21.44 -16.80
CA LEU A 133 6.55 20.27 -15.92
C LEU A 133 7.04 20.60 -14.50
N ILE A 134 8.06 21.45 -14.36
CA ILE A 134 8.54 21.88 -13.04
C ILE A 134 7.46 22.68 -12.30
N ALA A 135 6.77 23.59 -12.99
CA ALA A 135 5.67 24.34 -12.39
C ALA A 135 4.51 23.41 -11.98
N ALA A 136 4.15 22.42 -12.79
CA ALA A 136 3.14 21.41 -12.43
C ALA A 136 3.50 20.63 -11.16
N LEU A 137 4.77 20.25 -11.01
CA LEU A 137 5.24 19.54 -9.82
C LEU A 137 5.30 20.45 -8.58
N LYS A 138 5.62 21.73 -8.76
CA LYS A 138 5.55 22.74 -7.69
C LYS A 138 4.10 22.98 -7.27
N VAL A 139 3.16 23.08 -8.20
CA VAL A 139 1.72 23.14 -7.93
C VAL A 139 1.27 21.93 -7.12
N GLY A 140 1.75 20.73 -7.46
CA GLY A 140 1.55 19.54 -6.64
C GLY A 140 2.02 19.73 -5.21
N ALA A 141 3.27 20.12 -4.99
CA ALA A 141 3.78 20.37 -3.65
C ALA A 141 3.05 21.52 -2.91
N THR A 142 2.58 22.54 -3.62
CA THR A 142 1.81 23.67 -3.05
C THR A 142 0.43 23.27 -2.56
N ILE A 143 -0.26 22.38 -3.27
CA ILE A 143 -1.54 21.84 -2.83
C ILE A 143 -1.36 21.05 -1.53
N GLU A 144 -0.38 20.15 -1.47
CA GLU A 144 -0.14 19.35 -0.25
C GLU A 144 0.35 20.20 0.94
N ASP A 145 1.00 21.32 0.67
CA ASP A 145 1.44 22.29 1.68
C ASP A 145 0.25 23.05 2.27
N LEU A 146 -0.67 23.53 1.43
CA LEU A 146 -1.92 24.13 1.86
C LEU A 146 -2.78 23.11 2.64
N ASP A 147 -2.96 21.92 2.08
CA ASP A 147 -3.82 20.89 2.65
C ASP A 147 -3.35 20.44 4.05
N ILE A 148 -2.02 20.28 4.24
CA ILE A 148 -1.48 20.02 5.59
C ILE A 148 -1.77 21.17 6.54
N LYS A 149 -1.55 22.42 6.09
CA LYS A 149 -1.78 23.60 6.93
C LYS A 149 -3.24 23.70 7.38
N ASP A 150 -4.17 23.55 6.44
CA ASP A 150 -5.61 23.67 6.72
C ASP A 150 -6.09 22.47 7.58
N LEU A 151 -5.55 21.26 7.36
CA LEU A 151 -5.82 20.10 8.22
C LEU A 151 -5.28 20.26 9.65
N GLU A 152 -4.08 20.78 9.84
CA GLU A 152 -3.53 21.07 11.18
C GLU A 152 -4.41 22.07 11.94
N GLU A 153 -4.86 23.12 11.26
CA GLU A 153 -5.76 24.10 11.85
C GLU A 153 -7.12 23.49 12.20
N ALA A 154 -7.70 22.67 11.31
CA ALA A 154 -8.97 22.00 11.55
C ALA A 154 -8.86 21.00 12.72
N ILE A 155 -7.79 20.20 12.76
CA ILE A 155 -7.49 19.27 13.87
C ILE A 155 -7.35 20.02 15.20
N SER A 156 -6.74 21.20 15.22
CA SER A 156 -6.56 21.97 16.47
C SER A 156 -7.86 22.52 17.07
N LYS A 157 -8.96 22.52 16.30
CA LYS A 157 -10.27 23.13 16.66
C LYS A 157 -11.37 22.09 16.91
N THR A 158 -11.07 20.80 16.77
CA THR A 158 -12.03 19.70 16.93
C THR A 158 -11.64 18.87 18.15
N ASP A 159 -12.65 18.40 18.89
CA ASP A 159 -12.54 17.30 19.84
C ASP A 159 -13.38 16.09 19.39
N ASN A 160 -14.02 16.20 18.22
CA ASN A 160 -14.81 15.13 17.63
C ASN A 160 -13.93 14.01 17.07
N GLU A 161 -14.02 12.84 17.69
CA GLU A 161 -13.18 11.68 17.36
C GLU A 161 -13.35 11.20 15.91
N ASP A 162 -14.57 11.26 15.36
CA ASP A 162 -14.82 10.88 13.96
C ASP A 162 -14.03 11.77 13.00
N VAL A 163 -14.04 13.08 13.27
CA VAL A 163 -13.41 14.12 12.46
C VAL A 163 -11.89 14.00 12.56
N GLU A 164 -11.36 13.91 13.78
CA GLU A 164 -9.93 13.75 14.03
C GLU A 164 -9.35 12.54 13.29
N VAL A 165 -10.00 11.38 13.37
CA VAL A 165 -9.53 10.16 12.71
C VAL A 165 -9.43 10.35 11.19
N VAL A 166 -10.42 10.99 10.58
CA VAL A 166 -10.39 11.26 9.13
C VAL A 166 -9.25 12.24 8.81
N TYR A 167 -9.19 13.40 9.48
CA TYR A 167 -8.19 14.43 9.19
C TYR A 167 -6.76 13.95 9.43
N GLN A 168 -6.50 13.18 10.49
CA GLN A 168 -5.18 12.59 10.73
C GLN A 168 -4.74 11.64 9.59
N ASN A 169 -5.68 10.91 8.99
CA ASN A 169 -5.38 10.02 7.86
C ASN A 169 -5.21 10.76 6.54
N LEU A 170 -5.99 11.83 6.31
CA LEU A 170 -5.80 12.77 5.19
C LEU A 170 -4.42 13.41 5.28
N MET A 171 -4.09 14.03 6.42
CA MET A 171 -2.81 14.72 6.64
C MET A 171 -1.60 13.80 6.44
N LYS A 172 -1.71 12.52 6.84
CA LYS A 172 -0.71 11.48 6.54
C LYS A 172 -0.58 11.21 5.04
N GLY A 173 -1.69 11.17 4.31
CA GLY A 173 -1.73 11.10 2.85
C GLY A 173 -0.98 12.27 2.22
N SER A 174 -1.33 13.49 2.62
CA SER A 174 -0.77 14.74 2.08
C SER A 174 0.73 14.86 2.33
N ARG A 175 1.21 14.49 3.53
CA ARG A 175 2.66 14.36 3.81
C ARG A 175 3.36 13.37 2.87
N ASN A 176 2.71 12.27 2.50
CA ASN A 176 3.27 11.30 1.55
C ASN A 176 3.26 11.82 0.11
N HIS A 177 2.22 12.56 -0.29
CA HIS A 177 2.12 13.22 -1.59
C HIS A 177 3.19 14.30 -1.74
N MET A 178 3.38 15.14 -0.72
CA MET A 178 4.46 16.13 -0.65
C MET A 178 5.83 15.49 -0.86
N ARG A 179 6.15 14.42 -0.13
CA ARG A 179 7.39 13.65 -0.35
C ARG A 179 7.51 13.13 -1.77
N ALA A 180 6.40 12.76 -2.42
CA ALA A 180 6.41 12.27 -3.78
C ALA A 180 6.70 13.37 -4.80
N PHE A 181 6.06 14.54 -4.69
CA PHE A 181 6.29 15.69 -5.54
C PHE A 181 7.70 16.26 -5.36
N VAL A 182 8.14 16.51 -4.12
CA VAL A 182 9.47 17.06 -3.83
C VAL A 182 10.58 16.12 -4.29
N ARG A 183 10.43 14.80 -4.09
CA ARG A 183 11.40 13.82 -4.62
C ARG A 183 11.51 13.90 -6.15
N LEU A 184 10.42 14.18 -6.84
CA LEU A 184 10.42 14.27 -8.29
C LEU A 184 10.98 15.62 -8.77
N LEU A 185 10.65 16.73 -8.09
CA LEU A 185 11.28 18.04 -8.32
C LEU A 185 12.80 17.95 -8.25
N ARG A 186 13.32 17.34 -7.16
CA ARG A 186 14.77 17.14 -6.96
C ARG A 186 15.40 16.27 -8.03
N ARG A 187 14.65 15.30 -8.56
CA ARG A 187 15.12 14.47 -9.69
C ARG A 187 15.24 15.26 -10.99
N PHE A 188 14.46 16.32 -11.16
CA PHE A 188 14.53 17.24 -12.29
C PHE A 188 15.37 18.50 -12.00
N GLY A 189 16.20 18.48 -10.95
CA GLY A 189 17.10 19.60 -10.63
C GLY A 189 16.42 20.83 -10.04
N SER A 190 15.21 20.69 -9.50
CA SER A 190 14.47 21.75 -8.81
C SER A 190 14.17 21.36 -7.36
N ASP A 191 13.66 22.29 -6.55
CA ASP A 191 13.17 22.01 -5.20
C ASP A 191 11.88 22.80 -4.90
N TYR A 192 11.31 22.59 -3.72
CA TYR A 192 10.15 23.31 -3.22
C TYR A 192 10.48 24.08 -1.94
N THR A 193 9.97 25.31 -1.85
CA THR A 193 9.99 26.12 -0.62
C THR A 193 8.56 26.18 -0.10
N PRO A 194 8.30 25.81 1.16
CA PRO A 194 6.95 25.85 1.72
C PRO A 194 6.43 27.28 1.77
N GLN A 195 5.13 27.41 1.51
CA GLN A 195 4.37 28.67 1.46
C GLN A 195 3.38 28.77 2.62
N TYR A 196 2.91 27.65 3.16
CA TYR A 196 1.87 27.63 4.21
C TYR A 196 2.39 27.02 5.51
N ILE A 197 2.99 25.83 5.45
CA ILE A 197 3.63 25.21 6.62
C ILE A 197 5.01 25.83 6.89
N SER A 198 5.49 25.66 8.13
CA SER A 198 6.82 26.13 8.53
C SER A 198 7.94 25.39 7.79
N THR A 199 9.09 26.06 7.61
CA THR A 199 10.27 25.42 7.02
C THR A 199 10.72 24.21 7.84
N GLU A 200 10.65 24.31 9.17
CA GLU A 200 11.04 23.26 10.10
C GLU A 200 10.16 22.03 9.92
N GLU A 201 8.85 22.21 9.80
CA GLU A 201 7.90 21.13 9.58
C GLU A 201 8.07 20.48 8.22
N PHE A 202 8.23 21.27 7.16
CA PHE A 202 8.54 20.77 5.83
C PHE A 202 9.78 19.87 5.85
N GLN A 203 10.86 20.29 6.52
CA GLN A 203 12.06 19.46 6.64
C GLN A 203 11.80 18.19 7.47
N ARG A 204 11.01 18.28 8.56
CA ARG A 204 10.60 17.09 9.33
C ARG A 204 9.85 16.10 8.43
N ILE A 205 8.88 16.56 7.65
CA ILE A 205 8.11 15.72 6.71
C ILE A 205 9.06 15.00 5.75
N LEU A 206 9.98 15.71 5.12
CA LEU A 206 10.91 15.14 4.14
C LEU A 206 11.97 14.20 4.74
N SER A 207 12.32 14.37 6.02
CA SER A 207 13.29 13.53 6.72
C SER A 207 12.77 12.11 7.01
N VAL A 208 11.45 11.97 7.13
CA VAL A 208 10.79 10.70 7.46
C VAL A 208 10.46 9.93 6.18
N LYS A 209 10.56 8.60 6.26
CA LYS A 209 10.14 7.72 5.16
C LYS A 209 8.62 7.78 4.98
N HIS A 210 8.15 7.26 3.86
CA HIS A 210 6.74 7.08 3.58
C HIS A 210 5.99 6.47 4.79
N GLU A 211 4.96 7.16 5.25
CA GLU A 211 4.11 6.75 6.38
C GLU A 211 3.09 5.71 5.90
N ALA A 212 2.91 4.63 6.65
CA ALA A 212 2.03 3.53 6.29
C ALA A 212 1.08 3.19 7.45
N GLY A 213 -0.04 2.54 7.12
CA GLY A 213 -1.04 2.15 8.10
C GLY A 213 -2.16 3.18 8.24
N PHE A 214 -3.05 2.90 9.18
CA PHE A 214 -4.17 3.74 9.57
C PHE A 214 -3.77 4.55 10.80
N TYR A 215 -4.26 5.77 10.95
CA TYR A 215 -4.00 6.63 12.13
C TYR A 215 -5.29 6.74 12.95
N GLY A 216 -5.16 6.69 14.27
CA GLY A 216 -6.30 6.95 15.17
C GLY A 216 -6.46 8.45 15.44
N SER A 217 -7.44 8.79 16.29
CA SER A 217 -7.70 10.17 16.76
C SER A 217 -6.46 10.83 17.37
N SER A 218 -5.68 10.07 18.15
CA SER A 218 -4.41 10.53 18.76
C SER A 218 -3.28 10.96 17.79
N GLY A 219 -3.49 10.92 16.47
CA GLY A 219 -2.50 11.28 15.46
C GLY A 219 -1.31 10.32 15.35
N LYS A 220 -1.37 9.18 16.03
CA LYS A 220 -0.38 8.11 15.94
C LYS A 220 -0.88 7.00 15.02
N PRO A 221 0.04 6.22 14.41
CA PRO A 221 -0.32 4.99 13.74
C PRO A 221 -1.20 4.16 14.67
N TYR A 222 -2.42 3.90 14.24
CA TYR A 222 -3.35 3.04 14.90
C TYR A 222 -2.74 1.65 14.94
N VAL A 223 -2.19 1.31 16.10
CA VAL A 223 -1.97 -0.08 16.46
C VAL A 223 -3.32 -0.54 16.97
N ALA A 224 -3.96 -1.42 16.21
CA ALA A 224 -5.17 -2.08 16.64
C ALA A 224 -4.96 -2.65 18.04
N ASP A 225 -5.54 -2.01 19.05
CA ASP A 225 -5.70 -2.58 20.39
C ASP A 225 -6.89 -3.56 20.37
N PHE A 226 -7.00 -4.33 19.29
CA PHE A 226 -7.97 -5.40 19.09
C PHE A 226 -7.34 -6.73 19.47
N THR A 227 -6.53 -6.73 20.53
CA THR A 227 -5.85 -7.93 20.97
C THR A 227 -6.86 -8.81 21.70
N GLU A 228 -7.54 -9.68 20.95
CA GLU A 228 -8.42 -10.68 21.51
C GLU A 228 -7.58 -11.87 22.00
N VAL A 229 -7.94 -12.35 23.19
CA VAL A 229 -7.38 -13.56 23.77
C VAL A 229 -8.45 -14.63 23.77
N VAL A 230 -8.15 -15.75 23.12
CA VAL A 230 -9.00 -16.93 23.07
C VAL A 230 -8.25 -18.08 23.71
N GLU A 231 -8.84 -18.70 24.73
CA GLU A 231 -8.32 -19.91 25.36
C GLU A 231 -9.27 -21.08 25.10
N GLY A 232 -8.70 -22.24 24.81
CA GLY A 232 -9.50 -23.41 24.52
C GLY A 232 -8.72 -24.61 23.99
N LYS A 233 -9.46 -25.61 23.51
CA LYS A 233 -8.91 -26.86 23.00
C LYS A 233 -8.94 -26.87 21.47
N VAL A 234 -7.82 -27.23 20.85
CA VAL A 234 -7.74 -27.39 19.38
C VAL A 234 -8.62 -28.58 18.97
N LEU A 235 -9.61 -28.34 18.13
CA LEU A 235 -10.45 -29.38 17.53
C LEU A 235 -9.86 -29.89 16.22
N LYS A 236 -9.35 -28.97 15.40
CA LYS A 236 -8.91 -29.25 14.04
C LYS A 236 -7.75 -28.35 13.66
N VAL A 237 -6.78 -28.92 12.94
CA VAL A 237 -5.71 -28.18 12.28
C VAL A 237 -5.78 -28.48 10.80
N GLU A 238 -5.99 -27.46 9.97
CA GLU A 238 -6.22 -27.66 8.54
C GLU A 238 -5.55 -26.59 7.68
N LYS A 239 -5.49 -26.87 6.37
CA LYS A 239 -5.00 -25.95 5.35
C LYS A 239 -6.18 -25.42 4.56
N VAL A 240 -6.46 -24.12 4.62
CA VAL A 240 -7.62 -23.50 3.97
C VAL A 240 -7.15 -22.47 2.92
N PRO A 241 -7.80 -22.38 1.75
CA PRO A 241 -7.54 -21.32 0.78
C PRO A 241 -7.79 -19.92 1.37
N GLY A 242 -6.88 -18.97 1.15
CA GLY A 242 -7.08 -17.59 1.62
C GLY A 242 -8.20 -16.85 0.89
N PHE A 243 -8.96 -16.01 1.61
CA PHE A 243 -10.13 -15.29 1.09
C PHE A 243 -9.87 -14.49 -0.19
N GLY A 244 -8.84 -13.62 -0.20
CA GLY A 244 -8.52 -12.78 -1.36
C GLY A 244 -7.60 -13.45 -2.39
N ARG A 245 -6.88 -14.51 -2.01
CA ARG A 245 -5.95 -15.24 -2.88
C ARG A 245 -6.14 -16.73 -2.70
N ARG A 246 -7.13 -17.30 -3.39
CA ARG A 246 -7.49 -18.72 -3.27
C ARG A 246 -6.35 -19.71 -3.55
N LYS A 247 -5.32 -19.30 -4.31
CA LYS A 247 -4.11 -20.12 -4.56
C LYS A 247 -3.14 -20.17 -3.38
N VAL A 248 -3.28 -19.28 -2.39
CA VAL A 248 -2.43 -19.24 -1.20
C VAL A 248 -3.14 -20.00 -0.09
N MET A 249 -2.61 -21.17 0.27
CA MET A 249 -3.10 -21.96 1.40
C MET A 249 -2.60 -21.38 2.72
N TRP A 250 -3.46 -21.38 3.73
CA TRP A 250 -3.20 -20.91 5.09
C TRP A 250 -3.38 -22.03 6.08
N TRP A 251 -2.54 -22.06 7.10
CA TRP A 251 -2.82 -22.83 8.31
C TRP A 251 -3.95 -22.17 9.09
N THR A 252 -4.96 -22.95 9.43
CA THR A 252 -6.04 -22.55 10.34
C THR A 252 -6.25 -23.60 11.41
N VAL A 253 -6.72 -23.18 12.58
CA VAL A 253 -7.10 -24.06 13.67
C VAL A 253 -8.47 -23.67 14.20
N ASP A 254 -9.30 -24.68 14.46
CA ASP A 254 -10.59 -24.48 15.12
C ASP A 254 -10.38 -24.70 16.62
N VAL A 255 -10.63 -23.68 17.43
CA VAL A 255 -10.43 -23.71 18.89
C VAL A 255 -11.79 -23.73 19.58
N LYS A 256 -12.06 -24.79 20.35
CA LYS A 256 -13.26 -24.89 21.19
C LYS A 256 -13.04 -24.10 22.48
N THR A 257 -13.84 -23.08 22.68
CA THR A 257 -13.88 -22.20 23.85
C THR A 257 -15.13 -22.46 24.68
N GLY A 258 -15.29 -21.78 25.80
CA GLY A 258 -16.54 -21.82 26.58
C GLY A 258 -17.76 -21.27 25.83
N ASN A 259 -17.54 -20.37 24.86
CA ASN A 259 -18.60 -19.64 24.15
C ASN A 259 -18.85 -20.17 22.73
N GLY A 260 -18.21 -21.27 22.34
CA GLY A 260 -18.37 -21.87 21.01
C GLY A 260 -17.04 -22.27 20.38
N THR A 261 -17.01 -22.33 19.06
CA THR A 261 -15.79 -22.65 18.31
C THR A 261 -15.31 -21.43 17.56
N VAL A 262 -14.06 -21.03 17.76
CA VAL A 262 -13.45 -19.90 17.07
C VAL A 262 -12.47 -20.41 16.03
N LYS A 263 -12.65 -19.99 14.77
CA LYS A 263 -11.71 -20.28 13.69
C LYS A 263 -10.54 -19.31 13.73
N VAL A 264 -9.34 -19.82 13.94
CA VAL A 264 -8.11 -19.04 14.08
C VAL A 264 -7.21 -19.24 12.86
N TRP A 265 -6.87 -18.15 12.19
CA TRP A 265 -5.97 -18.14 11.04
C TRP A 265 -4.54 -17.82 11.48
N LEU A 266 -3.61 -18.69 11.11
CA LEU A 266 -2.25 -18.66 11.62
C LEU A 266 -1.32 -17.99 10.63
N VAL A 267 -1.03 -18.60 9.48
CA VAL A 267 -0.02 -18.09 8.56
C VAL A 267 -0.13 -18.80 7.21
N PRO A 268 0.32 -18.21 6.08
CA PRO A 268 0.42 -18.96 4.84
C PRO A 268 1.35 -20.17 4.97
N VAL A 269 0.94 -21.32 4.41
CA VAL A 269 1.66 -22.60 4.52
C VAL A 269 3.09 -22.51 3.99
N TRP A 270 3.35 -21.70 2.96
CA TRP A 270 4.69 -21.52 2.39
C TRP A 270 5.69 -20.86 3.35
N ARG A 271 5.21 -20.21 4.43
CA ARG A 271 6.07 -19.59 5.44
C ARG A 271 6.40 -20.53 6.59
N TYR A 272 5.53 -21.51 6.84
CA TYR A 272 5.69 -22.55 7.85
C TYR A 272 5.25 -23.89 7.25
N PRO A 273 6.17 -24.71 6.72
CA PRO A 273 5.82 -25.98 6.07
C PRO A 273 5.07 -26.95 6.98
N SER A 274 5.29 -26.85 8.29
CA SER A 274 4.57 -27.57 9.34
C SER A 274 4.24 -26.62 10.50
N ILE A 275 3.23 -26.99 11.29
CA ILE A 275 2.87 -26.30 12.53
C ILE A 275 2.71 -27.32 13.65
N ASN A 276 3.30 -27.04 14.81
CA ASN A 276 3.26 -27.94 15.96
C ASN A 276 2.00 -27.68 16.80
N LEU A 277 0.85 -28.02 16.22
CA LEU A 277 -0.46 -27.99 16.86
C LEU A 277 -1.19 -29.27 16.46
N ARG A 278 -1.87 -29.90 17.42
CA ARG A 278 -2.62 -31.14 17.20
C ARG A 278 -4.03 -31.01 17.77
N PRO A 279 -5.03 -31.69 17.18
CA PRO A 279 -6.31 -31.88 17.84
C PRO A 279 -6.09 -32.42 19.25
N GLY A 280 -6.67 -31.77 20.24
CA GLY A 280 -6.48 -32.10 21.65
C GLY A 280 -5.66 -31.09 22.45
N ASP A 281 -4.78 -30.32 21.80
CA ASP A 281 -3.90 -29.37 22.48
C ASP A 281 -4.71 -28.25 23.16
N GLU A 282 -4.35 -27.90 24.40
CA GLU A 282 -4.81 -26.70 25.06
C GLU A 282 -3.97 -25.51 24.62
N VAL A 283 -4.64 -24.48 24.11
CA VAL A 283 -3.99 -23.30 23.55
C VAL A 283 -4.54 -22.01 24.13
N LYS A 284 -3.67 -21.03 24.25
CA LYS A 284 -4.01 -19.61 24.40
C LYS A 284 -3.56 -18.88 23.14
N VAL A 285 -4.52 -18.31 22.43
CA VAL A 285 -4.32 -17.57 21.20
C VAL A 285 -4.53 -16.09 21.48
N THR A 286 -3.49 -15.30 21.25
CA THR A 286 -3.56 -13.84 21.27
C THR A 286 -3.56 -13.38 19.82
N GLY A 287 -4.57 -12.62 19.39
CA GLY A 287 -4.71 -12.21 18.00
C GLY A 287 -5.66 -11.04 17.82
N PHE A 288 -6.15 -10.83 16.60
CA PHE A 288 -7.10 -9.77 16.30
C PHE A 288 -8.06 -10.24 15.22
N VAL A 289 -9.26 -9.67 15.16
CA VAL A 289 -10.14 -9.85 14.00
C VAL A 289 -9.75 -8.82 12.94
N PRO A 290 -9.28 -9.23 11.74
CA PRO A 290 -8.99 -8.27 10.68
C PRO A 290 -10.25 -7.45 10.39
N PRO A 291 -10.17 -6.12 10.35
CA PRO A 291 -11.37 -5.30 10.20
C PRO A 291 -12.19 -5.59 8.94
N TYR A 292 -11.52 -5.92 7.82
CA TYR A 292 -12.20 -6.38 6.60
C TYR A 292 -13.06 -7.63 6.82
N TRP A 293 -12.73 -8.48 7.79
CA TRP A 293 -13.51 -9.68 8.13
C TRP A 293 -14.80 -9.30 8.84
N GLN A 294 -14.75 -8.35 9.77
CA GLN A 294 -15.96 -7.82 10.42
C GLN A 294 -16.91 -7.22 9.38
N ILE A 295 -16.39 -6.43 8.43
CA ILE A 295 -17.18 -5.83 7.33
C ILE A 295 -17.81 -6.91 6.43
N SER A 296 -17.07 -8.00 6.18
CA SER A 296 -17.46 -9.03 5.22
C SER A 296 -18.23 -10.19 5.84
N GLY A 297 -18.60 -10.10 7.13
CA GLY A 297 -19.23 -11.20 7.87
C GLY A 297 -18.37 -12.46 7.93
N ILE A 298 -17.04 -12.33 7.87
CA ILE A 298 -16.11 -13.45 8.01
C ILE A 298 -15.87 -13.68 9.50
N GLU A 299 -16.34 -14.82 9.99
CA GLU A 299 -16.10 -15.24 11.37
C GLU A 299 -14.68 -15.78 11.57
N GLY A 300 -14.11 -15.48 12.74
CA GLY A 300 -12.81 -15.94 13.17
C GLY A 300 -11.81 -14.83 13.43
N MET A 301 -10.59 -15.21 13.80
CA MET A 301 -9.52 -14.28 14.18
C MET A 301 -8.19 -14.62 13.50
N MET A 302 -7.29 -13.63 13.43
CA MET A 302 -5.92 -13.77 12.98
C MET A 302 -4.99 -13.87 14.18
N ALA A 303 -4.24 -14.97 14.32
CA ALA A 303 -3.34 -15.15 15.45
C ALA A 303 -2.10 -14.24 15.36
N CYS A 304 -1.69 -13.67 16.48
CA CYS A 304 -0.40 -13.00 16.67
C CYS A 304 0.55 -13.87 17.51
N LEU A 305 0.04 -14.53 18.54
CA LEU A 305 0.76 -15.50 19.37
C LEU A 305 -0.13 -16.71 19.59
N VAL A 306 0.46 -17.91 19.61
CA VAL A 306 -0.22 -19.14 20.03
C VAL A 306 0.66 -19.84 21.06
N GLU A 307 0.23 -19.80 22.31
CA GLU A 307 0.80 -20.57 23.42
C GLU A 307 0.13 -21.94 23.45
N ASN A 308 0.86 -22.99 23.12
CA ASN A 308 0.43 -24.37 23.28
C ASN A 308 0.80 -24.83 24.70
N LYS A 309 -0.18 -24.83 25.60
CA LYS A 309 -0.03 -25.21 27.01
C LYS A 309 0.29 -26.70 27.15
N SER A 310 -0.27 -27.55 26.29
CA SER A 310 -0.02 -29.00 26.32
C SER A 310 1.40 -29.37 25.91
N ALA A 311 1.96 -28.66 24.92
CA ALA A 311 3.32 -28.92 24.44
C ALA A 311 4.39 -28.01 25.07
N GLY A 312 4.00 -27.04 25.90
CA GLY A 312 4.89 -26.02 26.44
C GLY A 312 5.60 -25.20 25.37
N ALA A 313 4.93 -24.87 24.26
CA ALA A 313 5.53 -24.22 23.10
C ALA A 313 4.83 -22.90 22.74
N LEU A 314 5.59 -21.92 22.25
CA LEU A 314 5.07 -20.65 21.77
C LEU A 314 5.30 -20.49 20.26
N ILE A 315 4.24 -20.20 19.51
CA ILE A 315 4.31 -19.88 18.08
C ILE A 315 4.09 -18.37 17.91
N ASP A 316 5.11 -17.68 17.42
CA ASP A 316 5.16 -16.21 17.30
C ASP A 316 4.94 -15.73 15.86
N PHE A 317 3.89 -14.93 15.66
CA PHE A 317 3.52 -14.28 14.40
C PHE A 317 3.57 -12.74 14.46
N THR A 318 4.26 -12.15 15.44
CA THR A 318 4.40 -10.68 15.63
C THR A 318 5.10 -9.96 14.48
N PHE A 319 5.72 -10.69 13.54
CA PHE A 319 6.22 -10.10 12.29
C PHE A 319 5.11 -9.48 11.42
N LYS A 320 3.86 -9.92 11.58
CA LYS A 320 2.69 -9.34 10.89
C LYS A 320 2.52 -7.89 11.35
N PRO A 321 2.38 -6.92 10.42
CA PRO A 321 2.28 -5.50 10.80
C PRO A 321 1.26 -5.19 11.90
N PRO A 322 0.03 -5.76 11.91
CA PRO A 322 -0.94 -5.49 12.97
C PRO A 322 -0.57 -6.11 14.34
N CYS A 323 0.33 -7.08 14.38
CA CYS A 323 0.77 -7.75 15.60
C CYS A 323 2.05 -7.15 16.21
N ARG A 324 2.62 -6.11 15.60
CA ARG A 324 3.87 -5.50 16.07
C ARG A 324 3.60 -4.72 17.35
N GLY A 325 4.34 -5.03 18.41
CA GLY A 325 4.20 -4.37 19.73
C GLY A 325 3.50 -5.22 20.79
N ILE A 326 2.93 -6.38 20.43
CA ILE A 326 2.39 -7.34 21.40
C ILE A 326 3.57 -7.97 22.16
N ASN A 327 3.62 -7.74 23.48
CA ASN A 327 4.67 -8.27 24.36
C ASN A 327 4.30 -9.67 24.88
N VAL A 328 5.22 -10.62 24.74
CA VAL A 328 5.14 -11.95 25.36
C VAL A 328 5.52 -11.81 26.83
N LYS A 329 4.56 -11.74 27.75
CA LYS A 329 4.86 -11.82 29.20
C LYS A 329 4.89 -13.28 29.64
N GLY A 330 6.07 -13.76 30.06
CA GLY A 330 6.19 -14.81 31.06
C GLY A 330 5.84 -16.24 30.64
N THR A 331 6.54 -16.81 29.68
CA THR A 331 6.76 -18.27 29.60
C THR A 331 8.11 -18.54 28.95
N ALA A 332 8.89 -19.45 29.52
CA ALA A 332 10.18 -19.86 29.01
C ALA A 332 10.07 -20.20 27.50
N VAL A 333 10.96 -19.61 26.71
CA VAL A 333 11.03 -19.79 25.25
C VAL A 333 11.49 -21.22 24.95
N ALA A 334 10.57 -22.17 25.02
CA ALA A 334 10.75 -23.51 24.50
C ALA A 334 10.20 -23.56 23.07
N GLN A 335 11.04 -24.02 22.15
CA GLN A 335 10.91 -23.99 20.69
C GLN A 335 11.10 -22.61 20.03
N LYS A 336 12.31 -22.04 20.18
CA LYS A 336 13.01 -21.59 18.97
C LYS A 336 13.28 -22.83 18.09
N ASN A 337 12.27 -23.31 17.38
CA ASN A 337 12.52 -24.07 16.15
C ASN A 337 13.05 -23.08 15.10
N LYS A 338 14.30 -22.64 15.35
CA LYS A 338 15.26 -22.26 14.33
C LYS A 338 15.62 -23.52 13.53
N THR A 339 14.65 -24.16 12.91
CA THR A 339 14.93 -24.65 11.56
C THR A 339 14.93 -23.40 10.72
N LEU A 340 16.15 -22.91 10.53
CA LEU A 340 16.55 -21.84 9.64
C LEU A 340 16.01 -22.15 8.22
N ALA A 341 14.74 -21.87 7.96
CA ALA A 341 14.38 -21.27 6.70
C ALA A 341 14.78 -19.80 6.83
N SER A 342 16.10 -19.57 6.88
CA SER A 342 16.65 -18.30 6.49
C SER A 342 15.93 -17.93 5.19
N SER A 343 15.34 -16.73 5.19
CA SER A 343 14.95 -16.04 3.98
C SER A 343 15.96 -16.38 2.87
N GLY A 344 15.58 -17.24 1.93
CA GLY A 344 16.52 -17.87 1.00
C GLY A 344 17.47 -16.85 0.43
N ASN A 345 18.72 -16.90 0.91
CA ASN A 345 19.83 -15.97 0.69
C ASN A 345 19.51 -14.82 -0.28
N ARG A 346 19.07 -13.67 0.24
CA ARG A 346 19.49 -12.40 -0.35
C ARG A 346 20.91 -12.18 0.15
N ARG A 347 21.86 -12.86 -0.47
CA ARG A 347 23.26 -12.57 -0.25
C ARG A 347 23.80 -12.26 -1.62
N SER A 348 24.19 -11.02 -1.83
CA SER A 348 25.11 -10.71 -2.90
C SER A 348 26.42 -11.44 -2.69
N TRP A 349 27.11 -11.79 -3.76
CA TRP A 349 28.44 -12.35 -3.72
C TRP A 349 29.33 -11.69 -4.77
N THR A 350 30.64 -11.87 -4.61
CA THR A 350 31.61 -11.38 -5.57
C THR A 350 31.76 -12.39 -6.70
N LEU A 351 31.69 -11.89 -7.93
CA LEU A 351 31.88 -12.62 -9.16
C LEU A 351 33.01 -11.95 -9.94
N THR A 352 33.99 -12.72 -10.40
CA THR A 352 35.05 -12.23 -11.29
C THR A 352 34.99 -13.03 -12.58
N GLY A 353 35.10 -12.35 -13.72
CA GLY A 353 35.07 -13.01 -15.02
C GLY A 353 35.59 -12.13 -16.15
N LYS A 354 35.97 -12.76 -17.25
CA LYS A 354 36.33 -12.09 -18.50
C LYS A 354 35.09 -11.83 -19.35
N VAL A 355 34.99 -10.65 -19.94
CA VAL A 355 33.89 -10.29 -20.83
C VAL A 355 34.05 -11.00 -22.15
N VAL A 356 33.11 -11.87 -22.49
CA VAL A 356 33.02 -12.54 -23.80
C VAL A 356 32.30 -11.63 -24.79
N SER A 357 31.18 -11.06 -24.37
CA SER A 357 30.40 -10.12 -25.19
C SER A 357 29.70 -9.10 -24.32
N ILE A 358 29.35 -7.96 -24.91
CA ILE A 358 28.56 -6.91 -24.29
C ILE A 358 27.50 -6.41 -25.28
N SER A 359 26.26 -6.27 -24.83
CA SER A 359 25.14 -5.84 -25.67
C SER A 359 24.09 -5.08 -24.86
N GLN A 360 23.20 -4.38 -25.56
CA GLN A 360 22.03 -3.76 -24.95
C GLN A 360 20.82 -4.68 -25.10
N GLN A 361 20.20 -5.07 -23.98
CA GLN A 361 19.06 -5.99 -23.98
C GLN A 361 17.90 -5.48 -23.10
N PRO A 362 16.64 -5.80 -23.44
CA PRO A 362 15.50 -5.55 -22.57
C PRO A 362 15.61 -6.28 -21.22
N GLY A 363 15.19 -5.64 -20.14
CA GLY A 363 15.19 -6.26 -18.82
C GLY A 363 14.26 -7.47 -18.73
N VAL A 364 14.73 -8.56 -18.12
CA VAL A 364 13.97 -9.83 -17.96
C VAL A 364 12.54 -9.63 -17.44
N GLY A 365 12.36 -8.83 -16.38
CA GLY A 365 11.05 -8.58 -15.77
C GLY A 365 10.36 -7.27 -16.17
N ARG A 366 11.07 -6.36 -16.84
CA ARG A 366 10.58 -5.05 -17.31
C ARG A 366 11.13 -4.82 -18.71
N LYS A 367 10.38 -5.28 -19.71
CA LYS A 367 10.79 -5.28 -21.13
C LYS A 367 10.95 -3.87 -21.72
N ASN A 368 10.35 -2.86 -21.09
CA ASN A 368 10.46 -1.46 -21.50
C ASN A 368 11.72 -0.73 -20.96
N VAL A 369 12.60 -1.43 -20.26
CA VAL A 369 13.87 -0.87 -19.77
C VAL A 369 15.02 -1.60 -20.44
N THR A 370 15.88 -0.88 -21.15
CA THR A 370 17.08 -1.41 -21.79
C THR A 370 18.26 -1.42 -20.80
N TRP A 371 19.06 -2.49 -20.85
CA TRP A 371 20.19 -2.73 -19.97
C TRP A 371 21.45 -3.06 -20.77
N TRP A 372 22.60 -2.62 -20.27
CA TRP A 372 23.88 -3.21 -20.60
C TRP A 372 23.97 -4.61 -20.00
N VAL A 373 24.20 -5.61 -20.84
CA VAL A 373 24.32 -7.02 -20.47
C VAL A 373 25.64 -7.55 -20.99
N ALA A 374 26.42 -8.16 -20.10
CA ALA A 374 27.67 -8.82 -20.44
C ALA A 374 27.53 -10.33 -20.25
N ASP A 375 28.02 -11.10 -21.22
CA ASP A 375 28.29 -12.52 -21.04
C ASP A 375 29.73 -12.66 -20.55
N LEU A 376 29.90 -13.30 -19.40
CA LEU A 376 31.18 -13.44 -18.71
C LEU A 376 31.60 -14.90 -18.67
N GLU A 377 32.87 -15.14 -18.97
CA GLU A 377 33.53 -16.40 -18.70
C GLU A 377 34.12 -16.36 -17.29
N THR A 378 33.74 -17.32 -16.45
CA THR A 378 34.19 -17.42 -15.05
C THR A 378 34.76 -18.81 -14.80
N PRO A 379 35.53 -19.03 -13.71
CA PRO A 379 36.03 -20.36 -13.37
C PRO A 379 34.93 -21.41 -13.17
N GLN A 380 33.71 -20.98 -12.86
CA GLN A 380 32.53 -21.84 -12.66
C GLN A 380 31.66 -21.97 -13.93
N GLY A 381 32.13 -21.43 -15.06
CA GLY A 381 31.43 -21.46 -16.35
C GLY A 381 30.90 -20.10 -16.81
N ASN A 382 30.18 -20.11 -17.92
CA ASN A 382 29.66 -18.91 -18.55
C ASN A 382 28.41 -18.39 -17.83
N VAL A 383 28.38 -17.10 -17.55
CA VAL A 383 27.30 -16.44 -16.83
C VAL A 383 26.90 -15.15 -17.53
N LYS A 384 25.61 -14.84 -17.52
CA LYS A 384 25.06 -13.60 -18.06
C LYS A 384 24.84 -12.60 -16.94
N VAL A 385 25.36 -11.38 -17.06
CA VAL A 385 25.20 -10.35 -16.02
C VAL A 385 24.58 -9.08 -16.59
N TYR A 386 23.47 -8.67 -15.99
CA TYR A 386 22.86 -7.37 -16.24
C TYR A 386 23.62 -6.32 -15.42
N LEU A 387 24.42 -5.50 -16.11
CA LEU A 387 25.34 -4.54 -15.51
C LEU A 387 24.60 -3.29 -15.06
N ALA A 388 24.01 -2.54 -16.00
CA ALA A 388 23.46 -1.20 -15.73
C ALA A 388 22.31 -0.83 -16.69
N PRO A 389 21.30 -0.06 -16.26
CA PRO A 389 20.26 0.43 -17.16
C PRO A 389 20.76 1.61 -18.00
N THR A 390 20.50 1.57 -19.31
CA THR A 390 21.07 2.54 -20.28
C THR A 390 20.59 3.98 -20.05
N PHE A 391 19.35 4.18 -19.59
CA PHE A 391 18.82 5.53 -19.30
C PHE A 391 19.57 6.25 -18.15
N ARG A 392 20.27 5.51 -17.29
CA ARG A 392 21.07 6.06 -16.19
C ARG A 392 22.57 6.03 -16.49
N PHE A 393 22.99 5.08 -17.31
CA PHE A 393 24.37 4.91 -17.77
C PHE A 393 24.36 4.84 -19.29
N PRO A 394 24.32 6.00 -19.99
CA PRO A 394 24.22 6.04 -21.46
C PRO A 394 25.37 5.32 -22.15
N SER A 395 26.55 5.31 -21.51
CA SER A 395 27.73 4.54 -21.90
C SER A 395 28.34 3.86 -20.67
N ILE A 396 29.06 2.77 -20.90
CA ILE A 396 29.92 2.12 -19.90
C ILE A 396 31.25 1.73 -20.55
N ASP A 397 32.32 1.82 -19.78
CA ASP A 397 33.66 1.43 -20.21
C ASP A 397 33.91 -0.07 -19.94
N VAL A 398 33.30 -0.89 -20.79
CA VAL A 398 33.42 -2.35 -20.77
C VAL A 398 33.47 -2.86 -22.21
N SER A 399 34.48 -3.67 -22.53
CA SER A 399 34.72 -4.23 -23.86
C SER A 399 34.97 -5.74 -23.77
N PRO A 400 34.74 -6.51 -24.85
CA PRO A 400 35.18 -7.90 -24.92
C PRO A 400 36.67 -8.03 -24.60
N GLY A 401 37.03 -9.02 -23.78
CA GLY A 401 38.37 -9.24 -23.25
C GLY A 401 38.65 -8.59 -21.88
N ASP A 402 37.84 -7.62 -21.45
CA ASP A 402 38.02 -6.96 -20.14
C ASP A 402 37.79 -7.94 -18.98
N SER A 403 38.55 -7.78 -17.90
CA SER A 403 38.34 -8.52 -16.65
C SER A 403 37.50 -7.69 -15.69
N LEU A 404 36.34 -8.22 -15.27
CA LEU A 404 35.45 -7.53 -14.34
C LEU A 404 35.44 -8.21 -12.98
N GLN A 405 35.42 -7.40 -11.92
CA GLN A 405 35.03 -7.82 -10.57
C GLN A 405 33.69 -7.19 -10.24
N LEU A 406 32.69 -8.00 -9.93
CA LEU A 406 31.30 -7.60 -9.76
C LEU A 406 30.78 -8.04 -8.39
N MET A 407 29.93 -7.22 -7.78
CA MET A 407 29.07 -7.65 -6.70
C MET A 407 27.67 -7.91 -7.26
N VAL A 408 27.29 -9.18 -7.32
CA VAL A 408 26.08 -9.64 -8.02
C VAL A 408 25.09 -10.31 -7.07
N PHE A 409 23.83 -10.38 -7.49
CA PHE A 409 22.80 -11.16 -6.81
C PHE A 409 21.75 -11.65 -7.81
N THR A 410 20.97 -12.66 -7.42
CA THR A 410 19.80 -13.12 -8.19
C THR A 410 18.53 -12.42 -7.73
N PRO A 411 17.83 -11.64 -8.59
CA PRO A 411 16.55 -11.04 -8.25
C PRO A 411 15.49 -12.09 -7.85
N PRO A 412 14.64 -11.83 -6.85
CA PRO A 412 13.61 -12.79 -6.43
C PRO A 412 12.70 -13.26 -7.57
N ARG A 413 12.34 -12.34 -8.47
CA ARG A 413 11.49 -12.65 -9.63
C ARG A 413 12.19 -13.58 -10.64
N TRP A 414 13.51 -13.53 -10.74
CA TRP A 414 14.27 -14.39 -11.67
C TRP A 414 14.34 -15.82 -11.17
N ARG A 415 14.39 -16.02 -9.84
CA ARG A 415 14.25 -17.36 -9.23
C ARG A 415 12.89 -17.99 -9.55
N VAL A 416 11.82 -17.20 -9.46
CA VAL A 416 10.45 -17.66 -9.82
C VAL A 416 10.34 -18.00 -11.31
N LEU A 417 11.05 -17.27 -12.17
CA LEU A 417 11.10 -17.50 -13.62
C LEU A 417 12.14 -18.55 -14.03
N ASN A 418 12.79 -19.20 -13.08
CA ASN A 418 13.84 -20.21 -13.29
C ASN A 418 14.95 -19.76 -14.27
N VAL A 419 15.35 -18.48 -14.19
CA VAL A 419 16.44 -17.95 -15.03
C VAL A 419 17.77 -18.40 -14.45
N GLN A 420 18.41 -19.36 -15.13
CA GLN A 420 19.68 -19.94 -14.71
C GLN A 420 20.88 -19.11 -15.16
N ASN A 421 22.00 -19.21 -14.43
CA ASN A 421 23.29 -18.59 -14.74
C ASN A 421 23.23 -17.09 -15.12
N THR A 422 22.21 -16.39 -14.60
CA THR A 422 21.96 -14.98 -14.92
C THR A 422 21.83 -14.17 -13.65
N TYR A 423 22.63 -13.10 -13.55
CA TYR A 423 22.75 -12.29 -12.36
C TYR A 423 22.60 -10.81 -12.65
N MET A 424 22.40 -10.02 -11.61
CA MET A 424 22.34 -8.56 -11.72
C MET A 424 23.41 -7.93 -10.84
N ALA A 425 24.15 -6.98 -11.41
CA ALA A 425 25.18 -6.25 -10.70
C ALA A 425 24.56 -5.16 -9.81
N CYS A 426 25.07 -5.04 -8.58
CA CYS A 426 24.91 -3.83 -7.78
C CYS A 426 26.05 -2.84 -8.01
N TYR A 427 27.20 -3.40 -8.34
CA TYR A 427 28.48 -2.75 -8.41
C TYR A 427 29.40 -3.58 -9.32
N PHE A 428 30.23 -2.91 -10.11
CA PHE A 428 31.32 -3.59 -10.79
C PHE A 428 32.51 -2.66 -11.01
N LYS A 429 33.69 -3.26 -11.03
CA LYS A 429 34.96 -2.65 -11.36
C LYS A 429 35.53 -3.35 -12.59
N ASN A 430 35.93 -2.57 -13.59
CA ASN A 430 36.74 -3.06 -14.69
C ASN A 430 38.19 -3.10 -14.24
N LEU A 431 38.73 -4.29 -14.03
CA LEU A 431 40.11 -4.49 -13.58
C LEU A 431 41.12 -4.19 -14.69
N SER A 432 40.73 -4.33 -15.97
CA SER A 432 41.60 -4.04 -17.10
C SER A 432 41.82 -2.53 -17.30
N LYS A 433 40.81 -1.71 -16.98
CA LYS A 433 40.81 -0.27 -17.26
C LYS A 433 40.72 0.62 -16.02
N GLY A 434 40.51 0.03 -14.84
CA GLY A 434 40.40 0.75 -13.56
C GLY A 434 39.07 1.45 -13.31
N SER A 435 38.13 1.45 -14.27
CA SER A 435 36.84 2.12 -14.14
C SER A 435 35.88 1.41 -13.17
N GLU A 436 35.08 2.19 -12.44
CA GLU A 436 34.24 1.69 -11.33
C GLU A 436 32.81 2.24 -11.42
N TYR A 437 31.81 1.36 -11.23
CA TYR A 437 30.40 1.69 -11.41
C TYR A 437 29.54 1.22 -10.24
N ARG A 438 28.90 2.18 -9.55
CA ARG A 438 27.93 1.91 -8.49
C ARG A 438 26.49 2.02 -8.98
N ILE A 439 25.89 0.88 -9.27
CA ILE A 439 24.56 0.78 -9.89
C ILE A 439 23.45 0.93 -8.84
N ARG A 440 23.64 0.33 -7.66
CA ARG A 440 22.68 0.35 -6.55
C ARG A 440 23.32 0.91 -5.28
N ARG A 441 22.54 1.68 -4.51
CA ARG A 441 23.00 2.20 -3.20
C ARG A 441 23.21 1.09 -2.17
N ARG A 442 22.41 0.01 -2.21
CA ARG A 442 22.50 -1.17 -1.34
C ARG A 442 22.40 -2.44 -2.17
N CYS A 443 23.30 -3.38 -1.92
CA CYS A 443 23.22 -4.71 -2.49
C CYS A 443 22.46 -5.65 -1.52
N PRO A 444 21.61 -6.56 -2.01
CA PRO A 444 20.75 -7.38 -1.17
C PRO A 444 21.44 -8.41 -0.29
#